data_AF-A0A5C5PZP3-F1
#
_entry.id   AF-A0A5C5PZP3-F1
#
_cell.length_a   1.000
_cell.length_b   1.000
_cell.length_c   1.000
_cell.angle_alpha   90.00
_cell.angle_beta   90.00
_cell.angle_gamma   90.00
#
_symmetry.space_group_name_H-M   'P 1'
#
loop_
_entity.id
_entity.type
_entity.pdbx_description
1 polymer ?
#
loop_
_entity_poly.entity_id
_entity_poly.type
_entity_poly.pdbx_seq_one_letter_code
_entity_poly.pdbx_strand_id
1 'polypeptide(L)' 'MKPTPLERAILAAGSGKALAELLGVTPMAVSYWKVRGVPARQALPIEKATGISRHELRPDLYPVESLSAA' A
#
# COMPACT_ATOMS: atom_id res chain seq x y z
N MET A 1 1.81 -4.30 18.95
CA MET A 1 2.15 -4.46 17.51
C MET A 1 1.79 -3.16 16.80
N LYS A 2 2.70 -2.55 16.02
CA LYS A 2 2.35 -1.40 15.18
C LYS A 2 1.74 -1.92 13.87
N PRO A 3 0.63 -1.34 13.35
CA PRO A 3 0.03 -1.78 12.10
C PRO A 3 1.00 -1.52 10.95
N THR A 4 1.11 -2.50 10.05
CA THR A 4 1.88 -2.40 8.82
C THR A 4 1.32 -1.30 7.92
N PRO A 5 2.11 -0.73 6.99
CA PRO A 5 1.62 0.26 6.04
C PRO A 5 0.40 -0.20 5.24
N LEU A 6 0.36 -1.49 4.84
CA LEU A 6 -0.80 -2.08 4.17
C LEU A 6 -2.03 -2.15 5.09
N GLU A 7 -1.87 -2.50 6.37
CA GLU A 7 -3.00 -2.50 7.31
C GLU A 7 -3.55 -1.10 7.54
N ARG A 8 -2.69 -0.07 7.59
CA ARG A 8 -3.15 1.31 7.65
C ARG A 8 -3.89 1.72 6.38
N ALA A 9 -3.42 1.29 5.21
CA ALA A 9 -4.12 1.53 3.94
C ALA A 9 -5.50 0.86 3.93
N ILE A 10 -5.60 -0.37 4.43
CA ILE A 10 -6.87 -1.09 4.60
C ILE A 10 -7.83 -0.34 5.53
N LEU A 11 -7.34 0.18 6.65
CA LEU A 11 -8.13 0.96 7.60
C LEU A 11 -8.57 2.30 7.01
N ALA A 12 -7.68 3.00 6.30
CA ALA A 12 -7.97 4.27 5.63
C ALA A 12 -9.03 4.11 4.53
N ALA A 13 -9.02 2.99 3.80
CA ALA A 13 -10.08 2.62 2.85
C ALA A 13 -11.36 2.09 3.52
N GLY A 14 -11.37 1.92 4.85
CA GLY A 14 -12.48 1.39 5.65
C GLY A 14 -12.50 -0.14 5.79
N SER A 15 -12.12 -0.89 4.75
CA SER A 15 -11.96 -2.35 4.85
C SER A 15 -11.09 -2.91 3.72
N GLY A 16 -10.65 -4.17 3.86
CA GLY A 16 -9.89 -4.84 2.81
C GLY A 16 -10.69 -5.06 1.52
N LYS A 17 -12.02 -5.23 1.65
CA LYS A 17 -12.94 -5.30 0.51
C LYS A 17 -13.06 -3.94 -0.19
N ALA A 18 -13.27 -2.87 0.58
CA ALA A 18 -13.37 -1.51 0.03
C ALA A 18 -12.07 -1.10 -0.67
N LEU A 19 -10.91 -1.42 -0.07
CA LEU A 19 -9.61 -1.22 -0.72
C LEU A 19 -9.52 -1.98 -2.05
N ALA A 20 -9.95 -3.24 -2.08
CA ALA A 20 -9.95 -4.04 -3.29
C ALA A 20 -10.84 -3.44 -4.40
N GLU A 21 -12.03 -2.95 -4.03
CA GLU A 21 -12.97 -2.28 -4.94
C GLU A 21 -12.36 -0.98 -5.52
N LEU A 22 -11.74 -0.15 -4.67
CA LEU A 22 -11.04 1.08 -5.11
C LEU A 22 -9.89 0.79 -6.08
N LEU A 23 -9.22 -0.34 -5.92
CA LEU A 23 -8.07 -0.76 -6.72
C LEU A 23 -8.45 -1.62 -7.95
N GLY A 24 -9.73 -1.99 -8.10
CA GLY A 24 -10.16 -2.92 -9.14
C GLY A 24 -9.53 -4.31 -9.05
N VAL A 25 -9.26 -4.79 -7.83
CA VAL A 25 -8.70 -6.13 -7.56
C VAL A 25 -9.65 -6.97 -6.73
N THR A 26 -9.32 -8.26 -6.55
CA THR A 26 -10.08 -9.13 -5.66
C THR A 26 -9.71 -8.91 -4.19
N PRO A 27 -10.64 -9.07 -3.23
CA PRO A 27 -10.31 -9.03 -1.79
C PRO A 27 -9.26 -10.07 -1.39
N MET A 28 -9.24 -11.23 -2.08
CA MET A 28 -8.22 -12.27 -1.92
C MET A 28 -6.81 -11.74 -2.22
N ALA A 29 -6.66 -10.89 -3.24
CA ALA A 29 -5.37 -10.27 -3.56
C ALA A 29 -4.87 -9.40 -2.40
N VAL A 30 -5.75 -8.57 -1.82
CA VAL A 30 -5.41 -7.73 -0.66
C VAL A 30 -4.98 -8.58 0.54
N SER A 31 -5.69 -9.68 0.82
CA SER A 31 -5.30 -10.63 1.86
C SER A 31 -3.94 -11.27 1.59
N TYR A 32 -3.64 -11.62 0.34
CA TYR A 32 -2.35 -12.21 -0.04
C TYR A 32 -1.19 -11.22 0.16
N TRP A 33 -1.40 -9.93 -0.07
CA TRP A 33 -0.37 -8.89 0.13
C TRP A 33 0.06 -8.74 1.60
N LYS A 34 -0.80 -9.10 2.56
CA LYS A 34 -0.42 -9.10 3.99
C LYS A 34 0.72 -10.08 4.29
N VAL A 35 0.78 -11.18 3.54
CA VAL A 35 1.79 -12.23 3.74
C VAL A 35 2.98 -12.05 2.80
N ARG A 36 2.73 -11.60 1.56
CA ARG A 36 3.72 -11.61 0.48
C ARG A 36 4.25 -10.24 0.10
N GLY A 37 3.72 -9.19 0.73
CA GLY A 37 4.03 -7.80 0.40
C GLY A 37 3.20 -7.26 -0.77
N VAL A 38 3.21 -5.94 -0.90
CA VAL A 38 2.45 -5.21 -1.92
C VAL A 38 3.17 -5.30 -3.27
N PRO A 39 2.48 -5.71 -4.36
CA PRO A 39 3.07 -5.70 -5.69
C PRO A 39 3.50 -4.29 -6.10
N ALA A 40 4.61 -4.17 -6.83
CA ALA A 40 5.15 -2.89 -7.29
C ALA A 40 4.09 -2.00 -7.95
N ARG A 41 3.31 -2.59 -8.86
CA ARG A 41 2.23 -1.92 -9.60
C ARG A 41 1.09 -1.39 -8.72
N GLN A 42 0.95 -1.88 -7.49
CA GLN A 42 -0.11 -1.48 -6.56
C GLN A 42 0.32 -0.42 -5.55
N ALA A 43 1.61 -0.10 -5.45
CA ALA A 43 2.07 0.94 -4.53
C ALA A 43 1.46 2.32 -4.85
N LEU A 44 1.49 2.74 -6.13
CA LEU A 44 0.93 4.04 -6.55
C LEU A 44 -0.60 4.08 -6.45
N PRO A 45 -1.35 3.06 -6.92
CA PRO A 45 -2.79 3.02 -6.73
C PRO A 45 -3.23 3.05 -5.26
N ILE A 46 -2.53 2.33 -4.37
CA ILE A 46 -2.84 2.34 -2.94
C ILE A 46 -2.59 3.72 -2.34
N GLU A 47 -1.46 4.36 -2.67
CA GLU A 47 -1.16 5.72 -2.21
C GLU A 47 -2.24 6.71 -2.64
N LYS A 48 -2.64 6.67 -3.91
CA LYS A 48 -3.70 7.54 -4.43
C LYS A 48 -5.05 7.31 -3.73
N ALA A 49 -5.37 6.06 -3.40
CA ALA A 49 -6.65 5.70 -2.78
C ALA A 49 -6.69 5.96 -1.26
N THR A 50 -5.55 5.89 -0.57
CA THR A 50 -5.50 5.84 0.91
C THR A 50 -4.62 6.92 1.55
N GLY A 51 -3.80 7.62 0.76
CA GLY A 51 -2.80 8.57 1.25
C GLY A 51 -1.57 7.92 1.90
N ILE A 52 -1.49 6.58 1.98
CA ILE A 52 -0.31 5.90 2.51
C ILE A 52 0.82 5.93 1.50
N SER A 53 1.96 6.49 1.91
CA SER A 53 3.12 6.69 1.05
C SER A 53 3.63 5.39 0.42
N ARG A 54 3.88 5.42 -0.88
CA ARG A 54 4.53 4.34 -1.64
C ARG A 54 5.89 3.95 -1.06
N HIS A 55 6.57 4.91 -0.41
CA HIS A 55 7.87 4.70 0.24
C HIS A 55 7.73 3.77 1.46
N GLU A 56 6.59 3.77 2.13
CA GLU A 56 6.31 2.86 3.23
C GLU A 56 5.80 1.50 2.74
N LEU A 57 5.02 1.48 1.66
CA LEU A 57 4.48 0.25 1.09
C LEU A 57 5.55 -0.60 0.40
N ARG A 58 6.50 0.05 -0.29
CA ARG A 58 7.59 -0.57 -1.04
C ARG A 58 8.87 0.26 -0.95
N PRO A 59 9.54 0.26 0.22
CA PRO A 59 10.82 0.96 0.39
C PRO A 59 11.91 0.43 -0.55
N ASP A 60 11.83 -0.83 -1.01
CA ASP A 60 12.81 -1.41 -1.95
C ASP A 60 12.74 -0.78 -3.34
N LEU A 61 11.60 -0.22 -3.73
CA LEU A 61 11.37 0.40 -5.04
C LEU A 61 11.26 1.91 -4.96
N TYR A 62 10.78 2.41 -3.82
CA TYR A 62 10.62 3.83 -3.56
C TYR A 62 11.38 4.16 -2.27
N PRO A 63 12.72 4.20 -2.29
CA PRO A 63 13.47 4.71 -1.15
C PRO A 63 13.00 6.15 -0.86
N VAL A 64 12.89 6.51 0.41
CA VAL A 64 12.75 7.91 0.81
C VAL A 64 14.10 8.56 0.53
N GLU A 65 14.28 9.04 -0.69
CA GLU A 65 15.35 9.98 -1.00
C GLU A 65 15.07 11.24 -0.18
N SER A 66 15.60 11.25 1.03
CA SER A 66 15.64 12.45 1.86
C SER A 66 16.51 13.45 1.14
N LEU A 67 15.92 14.27 0.26
CA LEU A 67 16.49 15.48 -0.35
C LEU A 67 18.02 15.42 -0.48
N SER A 68 18.52 14.63 -1.43
CA SER A 68 19.93 14.70 -1.81
C SER A 68 20.10 14.41 -3.30
N ALA A 69 19.74 15.42 -4.11
CA ALA A 69 20.43 15.68 -5.35
C ALA A 69 20.30 17.19 -5.64
N ALA A 70 21.40 17.90 -5.35
CA ALA A 70 21.90 19.16 -5.92
C ALA A 70 20.91 20.28 -6.29
#